data_AF-A0A5A7NMG7-F1
#
_entry.id   AF-A0A5A7NMG7-F1
#
_cell.length_a   1.000
_cell.length_b   1.000
_cell.length_c   1.000
_cell.angle_alpha   90.00
_cell.angle_beta   90.00
_cell.angle_gamma   90.00
#
_symmetry.space_group_name_H-M   'P 1'
#
loop_
_entity.id
_entity.type
_entity.pdbx_description
1 polymer ?
#
loop_
_entity_poly.entity_id
_entity_poly.type
_entity_poly.pdbx_seq_one_letter_code
_entity_poly.pdbx_strand_id
1 'polypeptide(L)'
;MPPAHILNAPTRMMKELGYGAGYAYDHDTEDGFSGQDYFPQDMGRRAFYNPKERGFERDITKRLAYWARLRAEAAGRGEAGD
;
A
#
# COMPACT_ATOMS: atom_id res chain seq x y z
N MET A 1 -14.15 6.96 -1.98
CA MET A 1 -13.16 7.34 -3.04
C MET A 1 -11.82 6.72 -2.69
N PRO A 2 -10.99 6.29 -3.66
CA PRO A 2 -9.64 5.82 -3.34
C PRO A 2 -8.81 6.97 -2.74
N PRO A 3 -7.71 6.67 -2.05
CA PRO A 3 -6.85 7.69 -1.48
C PRO A 3 -6.25 8.62 -2.54
N ALA A 4 -6.04 9.90 -2.20
CA ALA A 4 -5.57 10.90 -3.15
C ALA A 4 -4.22 10.54 -3.79
N HIS A 5 -3.34 9.84 -3.07
CA HIS A 5 -2.00 9.49 -3.55
C HIS A 5 -2.01 8.54 -4.76
N ILE A 6 -3.08 7.76 -5.00
CA ILE A 6 -3.17 6.88 -6.18
C ILE A 6 -3.94 7.51 -7.35
N LEU A 7 -4.43 8.73 -7.17
CA LEU A 7 -5.13 9.44 -8.24
C LEU A 7 -4.14 10.09 -9.21
N ASN A 8 -4.44 10.00 -10.50
CA ASN A 8 -3.71 10.77 -11.51
C ASN A 8 -3.98 12.28 -11.34
N ALA A 9 -2.96 13.10 -11.55
CA ALA A 9 -3.02 14.55 -11.42
C ALA A 9 -2.43 15.27 -12.66
N PRO A 10 -3.05 15.11 -13.85
CA PRO A 10 -2.52 15.66 -15.09
C PRO A 10 -2.66 17.19 -15.17
N THR A 11 -3.63 17.78 -14.47
CA THR A 11 -3.84 19.23 -14.47
C THR A 11 -3.24 19.88 -13.23
N ARG A 12 -2.90 21.18 -13.33
CA ARG A 12 -2.41 21.97 -12.19
C ARG A 12 -3.42 21.98 -11.03
N MET A 13 -4.70 22.19 -11.34
CA MET A 13 -5.78 22.17 -10.34
C MET A 13 -5.83 20.85 -9.57
N MET A 14 -5.68 19.70 -10.26
CA MET A 14 -5.69 18.40 -9.60
C MET A 14 -4.51 18.21 -8.64
N LYS A 15 -3.31 18.72 -9.00
CA LYS A 15 -2.14 18.72 -8.10
C LYS A 15 -2.37 19.64 -6.89
N GLU A 16 -2.98 20.81 -7.09
CA GLU A 16 -3.34 21.74 -6.02
C GLU A 16 -4.37 21.13 -5.05
N LEU A 17 -5.27 20.26 -5.55
CA LEU A 17 -6.17 19.45 -4.73
C LEU A 17 -5.48 18.26 -4.03
N GLY A 18 -4.17 18.10 -4.20
CA GLY A 18 -3.38 17.04 -3.56
C GLY A 18 -3.44 15.68 -4.24
N TYR A 19 -3.95 15.57 -5.47
CA TYR A 19 -3.96 14.29 -6.18
C TYR A 19 -2.54 13.88 -6.56
N GLY A 20 -2.24 12.59 -6.37
CA GLY A 20 -0.91 12.02 -6.54
C GLY A 20 0.11 12.46 -5.48
N ALA A 21 -0.26 13.38 -4.57
CA ALA A 21 0.64 13.82 -3.52
C ALA A 21 0.89 12.68 -2.53
N GLY A 22 2.17 12.46 -2.20
CA GLY A 22 2.58 11.38 -1.32
C GLY A 22 2.52 9.99 -1.94
N TYR A 23 2.35 9.85 -3.27
CA TYR A 23 2.53 8.56 -3.94
C TYR A 23 3.96 8.06 -3.75
N ALA A 24 4.11 6.83 -3.27
CA ALA A 24 5.40 6.16 -3.16
C ALA A 24 5.53 5.14 -4.28
N TYR A 25 6.49 5.34 -5.16
CA TYR A 25 6.77 4.38 -6.22
C TYR A 25 7.46 3.14 -5.63
N ASP A 26 6.80 1.99 -5.68
CA ASP A 26 7.27 0.76 -5.02
C ASP A 26 8.73 0.42 -5.33
N HIS A 27 9.15 0.59 -6.59
CA HIS A 27 10.49 0.25 -7.04
C HIS A 27 11.60 1.15 -6.48
N ASP A 28 11.27 2.33 -5.97
CA ASP A 28 12.24 3.24 -5.36
C ASP A 28 12.44 2.94 -3.86
N THR A 29 11.63 2.05 -3.28
CA THR A 29 11.73 1.64 -1.88
C THR A 29 12.74 0.50 -1.70
N GLU A 30 13.38 0.42 -0.54
CA GLU A 30 14.41 -0.59 -0.23
C GLU A 30 13.92 -2.03 -0.48
N ASP A 31 12.68 -2.33 -0.10
CA ASP A 31 12.06 -3.65 -0.25
C ASP A 31 11.37 -3.86 -1.61
N GLY A 32 11.37 -2.85 -2.50
CA GLY A 32 10.55 -2.86 -3.70
C GLY A 32 9.03 -2.92 -3.40
N PHE A 33 8.63 -2.41 -2.23
CA PHE A 33 7.26 -2.44 -1.72
C PHE A 33 7.00 -1.27 -0.74
N SER A 34 6.19 -0.30 -1.15
CA SER A 34 5.87 0.89 -0.34
C SER A 34 4.93 0.63 0.83
N GLY A 35 4.15 -0.44 0.77
CA GLY A 35 3.13 -0.72 1.78
C GLY A 35 1.90 0.19 1.75
N GLN A 36 1.80 1.14 0.81
CA GLN A 36 0.69 2.10 0.71
C GLN A 36 -0.68 1.41 0.68
N ASP A 37 -1.69 2.12 1.20
CA ASP A 37 -3.07 1.66 1.20
C ASP A 37 -3.83 2.24 0.03
N TYR A 38 -4.44 1.38 -0.77
CA TYR A 38 -5.15 1.75 -1.98
C TYR A 38 -6.67 1.60 -1.83
N PHE A 39 -7.15 1.11 -0.68
CA PHE A 39 -8.57 1.02 -0.41
C PHE A 39 -9.18 2.39 -0.11
N PRO A 40 -10.47 2.59 -0.42
CA PRO A 40 -11.19 3.79 0.01
C PRO A 40 -11.05 4.03 1.52
N GLN A 41 -10.86 5.29 1.91
CA GLN A 41 -10.62 5.66 3.32
C GLN A 41 -11.74 5.19 4.25
N ASP A 42 -12.97 5.19 3.75
CA ASP A 42 -14.20 4.77 4.45
C ASP A 42 -14.39 3.25 4.53
N MET A 43 -13.62 2.48 3.77
CA MET A 43 -13.74 1.02 3.70
C MET A 43 -12.72 0.30 4.60
N GLY A 44 -11.59 0.96 4.87
CA GLY A 44 -10.42 0.34 5.47
C GLY A 44 -9.82 -0.77 4.59
N ARG A 45 -8.65 -1.27 4.98
CA ARG A 45 -7.99 -2.35 4.23
C ARG A 45 -8.77 -3.66 4.35
N ARG A 46 -9.00 -4.34 3.23
CA ARG A 46 -9.70 -5.64 3.18
C ARG A 46 -8.84 -6.72 2.54
N ALA A 47 -8.97 -7.94 3.05
CA ALA A 47 -8.39 -9.14 2.45
C ALA A 47 -9.48 -9.88 1.66
N PHE A 48 -9.34 -9.93 0.34
CA PHE A 48 -10.26 -10.66 -0.54
C PHE A 48 -9.69 -11.97 -1.07
N TYR A 49 -8.36 -12.06 -1.14
CA TYR A 49 -7.68 -13.25 -1.62
C TYR A 49 -7.09 -14.02 -0.44
N ASN A 50 -7.50 -15.28 -0.30
CA ASN A 50 -7.04 -16.21 0.73
C ASN A 50 -6.48 -17.47 0.02
N PRO A 51 -5.20 -17.45 -0.41
CA PRO A 51 -4.59 -18.57 -1.13
C PRO A 51 -4.64 -19.86 -0.33
N LYS A 52 -4.72 -21.00 -1.01
CA LYS A 52 -4.59 -22.31 -0.37
C LYS A 52 -3.13 -22.75 -0.31
N GLU A 53 -2.81 -23.65 0.61
CA GLU A 53 -1.48 -24.24 0.74
C GLU A 53 -1.17 -25.32 -0.31
N ARG A 54 -1.60 -25.13 -1.56
CA ARG A 54 -1.43 -26.11 -2.65
C ARG A 54 -0.70 -25.50 -3.84
N GLY A 55 0.35 -26.19 -4.29
CA GLY A 55 1.12 -25.77 -5.46
C GLY A 55 1.75 -24.40 -5.24
N PHE A 56 1.66 -23.52 -6.24
CA PHE A 56 2.28 -22.20 -6.22
C PHE A 56 1.63 -21.22 -5.22
N GLU A 57 0.35 -21.43 -4.86
CA GLU A 57 -0.34 -20.58 -3.89
C GLU A 57 0.34 -20.59 -2.51
N ARG A 58 1.03 -21.67 -2.13
CA ARG A 58 1.85 -21.73 -0.92
C ARG A 58 2.92 -20.63 -0.87
N ASP A 59 3.57 -20.35 -2.01
CA ASP A 59 4.61 -19.32 -2.06
C ASP A 59 3.99 -17.92 -2.12
N ILE A 60 2.79 -17.80 -2.70
CA ILE A 60 1.99 -16.57 -2.63
C ILE A 60 1.60 -16.26 -1.17
N THR A 61 1.18 -17.26 -0.37
CA THR A 61 0.89 -17.08 1.06
C THR A 61 2.10 -16.47 1.79
N LYS A 62 3.30 -17.01 1.56
CA LYS A 62 4.53 -16.49 2.17
C LYS A 62 4.81 -15.05 1.76
N ARG A 63 4.60 -14.71 0.48
CA ARG A 63 4.78 -13.34 -0.02
C ARG A 63 3.79 -12.36 0.61
N LEU A 64 2.52 -12.75 0.73
CA LEU A 64 1.50 -11.92 1.38
C LEU A 64 1.81 -11.70 2.86
N ALA A 65 2.29 -12.74 3.56
CA ALA A 65 2.74 -12.64 4.95
C ALA A 65 3.96 -11.71 5.10
N TYR A 66 4.94 -11.80 4.19
CA TYR A 66 6.08 -10.89 4.13
C TYR A 66 5.63 -9.42 4.01
N TRP A 67 4.74 -9.12 3.06
CA TRP A 67 4.21 -7.77 2.89
C TRP A 67 3.38 -7.29 4.08
N ALA A 68 2.67 -8.19 4.77
CA ALA A 68 1.96 -7.84 6.00
C ALA A 68 2.92 -7.44 7.12
N ARG A 69 4.05 -8.15 7.25
CA ARG A 69 5.12 -7.80 8.20
C ARG A 69 5.70 -6.43 7.91
N LEU A 70 6.08 -6.15 6.66
CA LEU A 70 6.65 -4.86 6.27
C LEU A 70 5.70 -3.69 6.59
N ARG A 71 4.38 -3.88 6.36
CA ARG A 71 3.38 -2.86 6.73
C ARG A 71 3.31 -2.62 8.24
N ALA A 72 3.35 -3.68 9.05
CA ALA A 72 3.32 -3.55 10.50
C ALA A 72 4.58 -2.81 11.03
N GLU A 73 5.75 -3.12 10.45
CA GLU A 73 7.00 -2.44 10.78
C GLU A 73 6.96 -0.95 10.40
N ALA A 74 6.43 -0.63 9.22
CA ALA A 74 6.28 0.75 8.78
C ALA A 74 5.32 1.54 9.67
N ALA A 75 4.20 0.93 10.10
CA ALA A 75 3.24 1.55 11.02
C ALA A 75 3.88 1.85 12.38
N GLY A 76 4.63 0.89 12.96
CA GLY A 76 5.32 1.09 14.24
C GLY A 76 6.44 2.14 14.21
N ARG A 77 7.07 2.37 13.06
CA ARG A 77 8.05 3.46 12.87
C ARG A 77 7.40 4.84 12.84
N GLY A 78 6.15 4.95 12.38
CA GLY A 78 5.39 6.20 12.35
C GLY A 78 4.95 6.68 13.74
N GLU A 79 4.77 5.77 14.70
CA GLU A 79 4.33 6.10 16.07
C GLU A 79 5.48 6.50 17.02
N ALA A 80 6.72 6.14 16.70
CA ALA A 80 7.90 6.46 17.52
C ALA A 80 8.58 7.80 17.14
N GLY A 81 8.02 8.52 16.16
CA GLY A 81 8.62 9.72 15.54
C GLY A 81 7.80 11.00 15.64
N ASP A 82 6.79 11.06 16.53
CA ASP A 82 6.03 12.27 16.90
C ASP A 82 6.43 12.74 18.31
#